data_AF-A0A7W9U728-F1
#
_entry.id   AF-A0A7W9U728-F1
#
_cell.length_a   1.000
_cell.length_b   1.000
_cell.length_c   1.000
_cell.angle_alpha   90.00
_cell.angle_beta   90.00
_cell.angle_gamma   90.00
#
_symmetry.space_group_name_H-M   'P 1'
#
loop_
_entity.id
_entity.type
_entity.pdbx_description
1 polymer ?
#
loop_
_entity_poly.entity_id
_entity_poly.type
_entity_poly.pdbx_seq_one_letter_code
_entity_poly.pdbx_strand_id
1 'polypeptide(L)'
;MTIPTIEYKGHEMRAYSHQIFPPHRDPYANGPRQFSSFVRIETIPSGTVKARRYATLYGALSPTTMDDALDLAMQYGKAIVDGKVQATELCHTVCE
;
A
#
# COMPACT_ATOMS: atom_id res chain seq x y z
N MET A 1 0.31 15.56 7.35
CA MET A 1 0.92 14.30 6.87
C MET A 1 1.39 14.52 5.45
N THR A 2 2.67 14.27 5.19
CA THR A 2 3.25 14.32 3.84
C THR A 2 3.15 12.92 3.25
N ILE A 3 2.59 12.79 2.05
CA ILE A 3 2.50 11.50 1.36
C ILE A 3 3.90 11.21 0.79
N PRO A 4 4.61 10.17 1.25
CA PRO A 4 5.89 9.81 0.67
C PRO A 4 5.69 9.46 -0.80
N THR A 5 6.44 10.16 -1.65
CA THR A 5 6.40 10.00 -3.11
C THR A 5 7.82 9.77 -3.59
N ILE A 6 8.04 8.74 -4.39
CA ILE A 6 9.35 8.45 -5.00
C ILE A 6 9.18 8.18 -6.48
N GLU A 7 10.17 8.57 -7.27
CA GLU A 7 10.26 8.16 -8.67
C GLU A 7 11.19 6.94 -8.78
N TYR A 8 10.72 5.89 -9.45
CA TYR A 8 11.47 4.65 -9.61
C TYR A 8 11.23 4.05 -10.99
N LYS A 9 12.31 3.91 -11.78
CA LYS A 9 12.28 3.28 -13.13
C LYS A 9 11.20 3.85 -14.07
N GLY A 10 10.99 5.17 -14.05
CA GLY A 10 9.96 5.82 -14.88
C GLY A 10 8.53 5.69 -14.33
N HIS A 11 8.38 5.21 -13.10
CA HIS A 11 7.13 5.19 -12.37
C HIS A 11 7.15 6.14 -11.18
N GLU A 12 6.07 6.87 -10.96
CA GLU A 12 5.86 7.60 -9.72
C GLU A 12 5.15 6.69 -8.72
N MET A 13 5.72 6.49 -7.54
CA MET A 13 5.15 5.68 -6.48
C MET A 13 4.73 6.57 -5.32
N ARG A 14 3.50 6.38 -4.85
CA ARG A 14 2.97 7.04 -3.65
C ARG A 14 2.52 5.99 -2.66
N ALA A 15 3.07 6.02 -1.46
CA ALA A 15 2.66 5.12 -0.39
C ALA A 15 1.67 5.82 0.55
N TYR A 16 0.64 5.07 0.92
CA TYR A 16 -0.39 5.51 1.85
C TYR A 16 -0.51 4.48 2.95
N SER A 17 -0.71 4.94 4.18
CA SER A 17 -1.00 4.10 5.33
C SER A 17 -2.36 4.49 5.92
N HIS A 18 -3.05 3.49 6.46
CA HIS A 18 -4.34 3.65 7.09
C HIS A 18 -4.35 2.88 8.41
N GLN A 19 -4.67 3.56 9.51
CA GLN A 19 -4.82 2.90 10.80
C GLN A 19 -6.10 2.07 10.80
N ILE A 20 -5.98 0.77 11.08
CA ILE A 20 -7.13 -0.12 11.26
C ILE A 20 -7.58 0.01 12.72
N PHE A 21 -8.81 0.47 12.91
CA PHE A 21 -9.45 0.42 14.22
C PHE A 21 -10.14 -0.93 14.40
N PRO A 22 -10.00 -1.59 15.56
CA PRO A 22 -10.75 -2.79 15.84
C PRO A 22 -12.26 -2.50 15.78
N PRO A 23 -13.07 -3.44 15.28
CA PRO A 23 -14.51 -3.25 15.16
C PRO A 23 -15.13 -3.02 16.54
N HIS A 24 -16.04 -2.04 16.63
CA HIS A 24 -16.66 -1.49 17.84
C HIS A 24 -17.37 -2.52 18.77
N ARG A 25 -17.45 -3.79 18.37
CA ARG A 25 -18.18 -4.86 19.06
C ARG A 25 -17.31 -5.95 19.68
N ASP A 26 -15.99 -5.80 19.66
CA ASP A 26 -15.09 -6.74 20.33
C ASP A 26 -14.40 -6.09 21.54
N PRO A 27 -14.95 -6.25 22.77
CA PRO A 27 -14.33 -5.79 24.01
C PRO A 27 -12.99 -6.48 24.32
N TYR A 28 -12.65 -7.55 23.59
CA TYR A 28 -11.41 -8.31 23.73
C TYR A 28 -10.46 -8.10 22.56
N ALA A 29 -10.69 -7.10 21.69
CA ALA A 29 -9.74 -6.68 20.68
C ALA A 29 -8.49 -6.05 21.32
N ASN A 30 -7.73 -6.88 22.02
CA ASN A 30 -6.44 -6.61 22.63
C ASN A 30 -5.39 -6.89 21.57
N GLY A 31 -5.32 -6.01 20.58
CA GLY A 31 -4.34 -6.07 19.50
C GLY A 31 -3.44 -4.84 19.51
N PRO A 32 -2.13 -4.98 19.21
CA PRO A 32 -1.32 -3.81 18.88
C PRO A 32 -1.98 -3.05 17.72
N ARG A 33 -1.77 -1.72 17.66
CA ARG A 33 -2.29 -0.89 16.56
C ARG A 33 -1.90 -1.52 15.23
N GLN A 34 -2.90 -1.88 14.43
CA GLN A 34 -2.69 -2.42 13.11
C GLN A 34 -2.72 -1.28 12.10
N PHE A 35 -1.76 -1.26 11.20
CA PHE A 35 -1.75 -0.35 10.06
C PHE A 35 -1.87 -1.18 8.78
N SER A 36 -2.77 -0.74 7.90
CA SER A 36 -2.78 -1.17 6.51
C SER A 36 -2.02 -0.14 5.69
N SER A 37 -1.55 -0.55 4.52
CA SER A 37 -0.98 0.37 3.56
C SER A 37 -1.25 -0.09 2.15
N PHE A 38 -1.11 0.85 1.22
CA PHE A 38 -1.23 0.59 -0.19
C PHE A 38 -0.27 1.50 -0.94
N VAL A 39 0.24 1.00 -2.05
CA VAL A 39 1.12 1.74 -2.95
C VAL A 39 0.38 2.02 -4.25
N ARG A 40 0.41 3.28 -4.69
CA ARG A 40 -0.09 3.72 -5.98
C ARG A 40 1.09 3.91 -6.89
N ILE A 41 1.08 3.23 -8.03
CA ILE A 41 2.14 3.28 -9.04
C ILE A 41 1.54 3.94 -10.28
N GLU A 42 2.07 5.11 -10.64
CA GLU A 42 1.75 5.83 -11.86
C GLU A 42 2.91 5.69 -12.86
N THR A 43 2.61 5.80 -14.15
CA THR A 43 3.62 5.73 -15.23
C THR A 43 3.91 7.14 -15.72
N ILE A 44 5.18 7.50 -15.94
CA ILE A 44 5.59 8.82 -16.43
C ILE A 44 6.01 8.68 -17.91
N PRO A 45 5.48 9.50 -18.85
CA PRO A 45 4.47 10.54 -18.66
C PRO A 45 3.07 9.97 -18.44
N SER A 46 2.25 10.67 -17.64
CA SER A 46 0.93 10.23 -17.12
C SER A 46 -0.19 10.06 -18.17
N GLY A 47 0.15 9.89 -19.45
CA GLY A 47 -0.77 10.11 -20.58
C GLY A 47 -1.66 8.93 -20.99
N THR A 48 -1.38 7.69 -20.58
CA THR A 48 -2.07 6.52 -21.19
C THR A 48 -2.36 5.34 -20.27
N VAL A 49 -1.60 5.15 -19.18
CA VAL A 49 -1.76 3.98 -18.30
C VAL A 49 -2.42 4.42 -17.00
N LYS A 50 -3.62 3.89 -16.72
CA LYS A 50 -4.33 4.12 -15.45
C LYS A 50 -3.39 3.83 -14.28
N ALA A 51 -3.30 4.78 -13.35
CA ALA A 51 -2.58 4.61 -12.10
C ALA A 51 -3.08 3.36 -11.37
N ARG A 52 -2.19 2.40 -11.13
CA ARG A 52 -2.55 1.14 -10.48
C ARG A 52 -2.34 1.25 -8.98
N ARG A 53 -3.31 0.77 -8.20
CA ARG A 53 -3.22 0.71 -6.74
C ARG A 53 -3.02 -0.74 -6.32
N TYR A 54 -2.11 -0.98 -5.41
CA TYR A 54 -1.83 -2.31 -4.89
C TYR A 54 -1.94 -2.32 -3.37
N ALA A 55 -2.73 -3.25 -2.84
CA ALA A 55 -2.75 -3.54 -1.41
C ALA A 55 -1.48 -4.29 -1.06
N THR A 56 -0.83 -3.86 0.01
CA THR A 56 0.28 -4.63 0.56
C THR A 56 -0.32 -5.70 1.48
N LEU A 57 -0.36 -6.95 1.03
CA LEU A 57 -0.71 -8.09 1.87
C LEU A 57 0.50 -8.48 2.72
N TYR A 58 0.51 -8.03 3.97
CA TYR A 58 1.56 -8.36 4.92
C TYR A 58 1.32 -9.75 5.52
N GLY A 59 1.86 -10.79 4.88
CA GLY A 59 1.73 -12.17 5.37
C GLY A 59 2.46 -12.42 6.70
N ALA A 60 3.64 -11.82 6.89
CA ALA A 60 4.51 -12.09 8.05
C ALA A 60 4.92 -10.84 8.86
N LEU A 61 4.66 -9.64 8.34
CA LEU A 61 5.13 -8.38 8.92
C LEU A 61 3.96 -7.42 9.13
N SER A 62 3.23 -7.56 10.23
CA SER A 62 2.18 -6.60 10.59
C SER A 62 2.82 -5.30 11.07
N PRO A 63 2.78 -4.20 10.29
CA PRO A 63 3.39 -2.96 10.74
C PRO A 63 2.68 -2.44 11.99
N THR A 64 3.46 -2.17 13.03
CA THR A 64 2.98 -1.65 14.32
C THR A 64 2.99 -0.13 14.36
N THR A 65 3.67 0.51 13.39
CA THR A 65 3.76 1.95 13.22
C THR A 65 3.36 2.38 11.80
N MET A 66 3.05 3.67 11.67
CA MET A 66 2.70 4.27 10.38
C MET A 66 3.89 4.30 9.43
N ASP A 67 5.09 4.60 9.94
CA ASP A 67 6.32 4.67 9.16
C ASP A 67 6.71 3.30 8.61
N ASP A 68 6.60 2.23 9.40
CA ASP A 68 6.84 0.87 8.94
C ASP A 68 5.88 0.47 7.81
N ALA A 69 4.61 0.84 7.92
CA ALA A 69 3.61 0.57 6.89
C ALA A 69 3.93 1.31 5.58
N LEU A 70 4.44 2.55 5.67
CA LEU A 70 4.82 3.34 4.50
C LEU A 70 6.09 2.80 3.83
N ASP A 71 7.11 2.44 4.62
CA ASP A 71 8.36 1.90 4.11
C ASP A 71 8.13 0.55 3.41
N LEU A 72 7.38 -0.34 4.06
CA LEU A 72 6.99 -1.63 3.50
C LEU A 72 6.18 -1.47 2.20
N ALA A 73 5.28 -0.49 2.13
CA ALA A 73 4.54 -0.21 0.89
C ALA A 73 5.44 0.26 -0.25
N MET A 74 6.45 1.07 0.04
CA MET A 74 7.43 1.49 -0.96
C MET A 74 8.32 0.33 -1.42
N GLN A 75 8.78 -0.52 -0.49
CA GLN A 75 9.53 -1.73 -0.84
C GLN A 75 8.69 -2.67 -1.72
N TYR A 76 7.41 -2.83 -1.37
CA TYR A 76 6.47 -3.64 -2.14
C TYR A 76 6.26 -3.05 -3.55
N GLY A 77 6.07 -1.74 -3.67
CA GLY A 77 5.95 -1.05 -4.95
C GLY A 77 7.16 -1.26 -5.86
N LYS A 78 8.37 -1.18 -5.30
CA LYS A 78 9.62 -1.50 -6.01
C LYS A 78 9.66 -2.96 -6.45
N ALA A 79 9.24 -3.89 -5.60
CA ALA A 79 9.20 -5.32 -5.93
C ALA A 79 8.21 -5.64 -7.07
N ILE A 80 7.10 -4.91 -7.16
CA ILE A 80 6.14 -5.01 -8.28
C ILE A 80 6.77 -4.52 -9.58
N VAL A 81 7.41 -3.34 -9.56
CA VAL A 81 8.06 -2.79 -10.76
C VAL A 81 9.26 -3.63 -11.20
N ASP A 82 9.96 -4.25 -10.25
CA ASP A 82 11.02 -5.23 -10.53
C ASP A 82 10.46 -6.58 -11.05
N GLY A 83 9.15 -6.81 -11.02
CA GLY A 83 8.54 -8.09 -11.39
C GLY A 83 8.83 -9.24 -10.41
N LYS A 84 9.32 -8.95 -9.21
CA LYS A 84 9.65 -9.94 -8.17
C LYS A 84 8.42 -10.45 -7.41
N VAL A 85 7.34 -9.66 -7.41
CA VAL A 85 6.09 -10.00 -6.73
C VAL A 85 4.93 -9.82 -7.69
N GLN A 86 4.06 -10.83 -7.76
CA GLN A 86 2.78 -10.74 -8.45
C GLN A 86 1.76 -10.15 -7.48
N ALA A 87 1.57 -8.82 -7.54
CA ALA A 87 0.62 -8.13 -6.68
C ALA A 87 -0.79 -8.15 -7.27
N THR A 88 -1.79 -8.27 -6.39
CA THR A 88 -3.18 -8.09 -6.77
C THR A 88 -3.50 -6.59 -6.80
N GLU A 89 -3.95 -6.10 -7.95
CA GLU A 89 -4.41 -4.71 -8.08
C GLU A 89 -5.69 -4.52 -7.26
N LEU A 90 -5.72 -3.49 -6.42
CA LEU A 90 -6.92 -3.03 -5.75
C LEU A 90 -7.82 -2.38 -6.81
N CYS A 91 -8.94 -3.04 -7.12
CA CYS A 91 -9.91 -2.53 -8.06
C CYS A 91 -10.43 -1.15 -7.60
N HIS A 92 -10.34 -0.15 -8.48
CA HIS A 92 -10.74 1.23 -8.17
C HIS A 92 -12.27 1.45 -8.28
N THR A 93 -13.02 0.47 -8.75
CA THR A 93 -14.49 0.55 -8.94
C THR A 93 -15.09 -0.84 -8.77
N VAL A 94 -16.03 -0.96 -7.82
CA VAL A 94 -16.97 -2.07 -7.58
C VAL A 94 -16.63 -3.36 -8.33
N CYS A 95 -15.96 -4.29 -7.65
CA CYS A 95 -16.03 -5.69 -8.06
C CYS A 95 -17.47 -6.14 -7.80
N GLU A 96 -18.25 -6.34 -8.86
CA GLU A 96 -19.49 -7.12 -8.82
C GLU A 96 -19.18 -8.59 -8.50
#